data_AF-A0A177HD43-F1
#
_entry.id   AF-A0A177HD43-F1
#
_cell.length_a   1.000
_cell.length_b   1.000
_cell.length_c   1.000
_cell.angle_alpha   90.00
_cell.angle_beta   90.00
_cell.angle_gamma   90.00
#
_symmetry.space_group_name_H-M   'P 1'
#
loop_
_entity.id
_entity.type
_entity.pdbx_description
1 polymer ?
#
loop_
_entity_poly.entity_id
_entity_poly.type
_entity_poly.pdbx_seq_one_letter_code
_entity_poly.pdbx_strand_id
1 'polypeptide(L)'
;MLGPCNGASVYVGGSGKNIVLCEGIENALSALRMLGWERATFLSALSAAGLKNFALPRKPGTLILMPDSDEVGKVSALQLGERAAGLGWKASTLFPPRKGDWNDYLIEELEKQNG
;
A
#
# COMPACT_ATOMS: atom_id res chain seq x y z
N MET A 1 0.07 -3.58 -17.12
CA MET A 1 -1.39 -3.39 -17.27
C MET A 1 -1.72 -3.23 -18.74
N LEU A 2 -2.78 -3.89 -19.24
CA LEU A 2 -3.20 -3.77 -20.64
C LEU A 2 -4.27 -2.68 -20.74
N GLY A 3 -3.96 -1.57 -21.42
CA GLY A 3 -4.87 -0.42 -21.57
C GLY A 3 -4.70 0.68 -20.50
N PRO A 4 -5.47 1.78 -20.60
CA PRO A 4 -5.36 2.92 -19.70
C PRO A 4 -5.94 2.60 -18.32
N CYS A 5 -5.05 2.53 -17.34
CA CYS A 5 -5.33 2.10 -15.96
C CYS A 5 -4.83 3.12 -14.92
N ASN A 6 -4.52 4.34 -15.36
CA ASN A 6 -3.90 5.34 -14.50
C ASN A 6 -4.82 5.73 -13.34
N GLY A 7 -4.30 5.68 -12.12
CA GLY A 7 -5.04 5.97 -10.90
C GLY A 7 -6.02 4.88 -10.45
N ALA A 8 -6.13 3.76 -11.19
CA ALA A 8 -6.87 2.59 -10.76
C ALA A 8 -6.10 1.80 -9.69
N SER A 9 -6.80 0.89 -9.02
CA SER A 9 -6.22 -0.06 -8.09
C SER A 9 -7.00 -1.37 -8.11
N VAL A 10 -6.35 -2.44 -7.68
CA VAL A 10 -6.99 -3.74 -7.45
C VAL A 10 -7.36 -3.85 -5.98
N TYR A 11 -8.64 -4.11 -5.71
CA TYR A 11 -9.08 -4.50 -4.37
C TYR A 11 -8.65 -5.93 -4.08
N VAL A 12 -7.89 -6.09 -3.00
CA VAL A 12 -7.32 -7.37 -2.58
C VAL A 12 -8.11 -7.97 -1.42
N GLY A 13 -8.74 -7.15 -0.59
CA GLY A 13 -9.58 -7.60 0.51
C GLY A 13 -9.78 -6.55 1.60
N GLY A 14 -10.47 -6.97 2.66
CA GLY A 14 -10.70 -6.18 3.87
C GLY A 14 -12.03 -5.43 3.91
N SER A 15 -12.49 -5.16 5.12
CA SER A 15 -13.77 -4.49 5.46
C SER A 15 -13.57 -3.17 6.22
N GLY A 16 -12.33 -2.80 6.52
CA GLY A 16 -12.02 -1.61 7.31
C GLY A 16 -12.19 -0.30 6.56
N LYS A 17 -12.36 0.80 7.32
CA LYS A 17 -12.56 2.17 6.81
C LYS A 17 -11.27 2.88 6.38
N ASN A 18 -10.12 2.40 6.83
CA ASN A 18 -8.81 2.91 6.42
C ASN A 18 -8.43 2.29 5.07
N ILE A 19 -7.58 2.98 4.30
CA ILE A 19 -7.01 2.42 3.07
C ILE A 19 -5.54 2.07 3.32
N VAL A 20 -5.17 0.83 3.00
CA VAL A 20 -3.77 0.40 2.88
C VAL A 20 -3.51 0.20 1.39
N LEU A 21 -2.60 0.98 0.83
CA LEU A 21 -2.25 0.95 -0.59
C LEU A 21 -0.79 0.50 -0.75
N CYS A 22 -0.59 -0.60 -1.47
CA CYS A 22 0.72 -1.13 -1.82
C CYS A 22 1.00 -0.97 -3.32
N GLU A 23 2.27 -1.04 -3.71
CA GLU A 23 2.66 -1.05 -5.12
C GLU A 23 2.30 -2.38 -5.80
N GLY A 24 2.83 -3.50 -5.29
CA GLY A 24 2.54 -4.86 -5.79
C GLY A 24 1.31 -5.51 -5.16
N ILE A 25 0.80 -6.59 -5.77
CA ILE A 25 -0.37 -7.33 -5.24
C ILE A 25 0.04 -8.26 -4.09
N GLU A 26 1.26 -8.80 -4.16
CA GLU A 26 1.90 -9.64 -3.15
C GLU A 26 2.09 -8.86 -1.85
N ASN A 27 2.54 -7.60 -1.95
CA ASN A 27 2.68 -6.69 -0.82
C ASN A 27 1.32 -6.34 -0.19
N ALA A 28 0.26 -6.15 -0.99
CA ALA A 28 -1.09 -5.92 -0.49
C ALA A 28 -1.68 -7.15 0.25
N LEU A 29 -1.48 -8.35 -0.29
CA LEU A 29 -1.87 -9.60 0.37
C LEU A 29 -1.10 -9.81 1.68
N SER A 30 0.20 -9.51 1.69
CA SER A 30 1.04 -9.58 2.89
C SER A 30 0.58 -8.59 3.96
N ALA A 31 0.27 -7.35 3.58
CA ALA A 31 -0.31 -6.37 4.47
C ALA A 31 -1.66 -6.83 5.05
N LEU A 32 -2.53 -7.42 4.22
CA LEU A 32 -3.81 -7.98 4.68
C LEU A 32 -3.61 -9.11 5.70
N ARG A 33 -2.64 -10.00 5.46
CA ARG A 33 -2.31 -11.09 6.37
C ARG A 33 -1.76 -10.58 7.70
N MET A 34 -0.87 -9.58 7.67
CA MET A 34 -0.24 -9.01 8.87
C MET A 34 -1.19 -8.17 9.71
N LEU A 35 -1.99 -7.30 9.08
CA LEU A 35 -2.85 -6.36 9.79
C LEU A 35 -4.23 -6.96 10.14
N GLY A 36 -4.71 -7.88 9.31
CA GLY A 36 -6.01 -8.53 9.47
C GLY A 36 -7.14 -7.80 8.73
N TRP A 37 -8.12 -8.59 8.29
CA TRP A 37 -9.21 -8.19 7.38
C TRP A 37 -10.02 -6.96 7.83
N GLU A 38 -10.32 -6.86 9.13
CA GLU A 38 -11.18 -5.79 9.67
C GLU A 38 -10.47 -4.44 9.84
N ARG A 39 -9.14 -4.37 9.69
CA ARG A 39 -8.37 -3.15 9.99
C ARG A 39 -8.44 -2.09 8.89
N ALA A 40 -8.49 -2.52 7.63
CA ALA A 40 -8.43 -1.63 6.46
C ALA A 40 -9.05 -2.29 5.23
N THR A 41 -9.23 -1.49 4.19
CA THR A 41 -9.38 -1.94 2.81
C THR A 41 -7.99 -1.98 2.18
N PHE A 42 -7.61 -3.13 1.63
CA PHE A 42 -6.27 -3.38 1.09
C PHE A 42 -6.30 -3.32 -0.43
N LEU A 43 -5.47 -2.46 -1.00
CA LEU A 43 -5.42 -2.16 -2.42
C LEU A 43 -4.00 -2.31 -2.97
N SER A 44 -3.90 -2.70 -4.23
CA SER A 44 -2.66 -2.69 -5.00
C SER A 44 -2.74 -1.69 -6.16
N ALA A 45 -1.72 -0.85 -6.31
CA ALA A 45 -1.60 0.12 -7.38
C ALA A 45 -0.95 -0.45 -8.66
N LEU A 46 -0.46 -1.69 -8.60
CA LEU A 46 0.18 -2.48 -9.66
C LEU A 46 1.48 -1.90 -10.23
N SER A 47 1.93 -0.73 -9.76
CA SER A 47 3.20 -0.07 -10.11
C SER A 47 3.40 1.21 -9.30
N ALA A 48 4.64 1.70 -9.20
CA ALA A 48 4.96 2.99 -8.60
C ALA A 48 4.24 4.15 -9.31
N ALA A 49 4.12 4.07 -10.64
CA ALA A 49 3.37 5.06 -11.42
C ALA A 49 1.86 5.03 -11.09
N GLY A 50 1.28 3.84 -10.87
CA GLY A 50 -0.08 3.69 -10.38
C GLY A 50 -0.24 4.24 -8.96
N LEU A 51 0.76 4.01 -8.10
CA LEU A 51 0.77 4.47 -6.71
C LEU A 51 0.69 6.01 -6.66
N LYS A 52 1.62 6.72 -7.29
CA LYS A 52 1.60 8.20 -7.27
C LYS A 52 0.31 8.80 -7.84
N ASN A 53 -0.30 8.12 -8.82
CA ASN A 53 -1.49 8.60 -9.53
C ASN A 53 -2.80 8.08 -8.93
N PHE A 54 -2.76 7.32 -7.84
CA PHE A 54 -3.94 6.71 -7.22
C PHE A 54 -5.09 7.71 -7.02
N ALA A 55 -6.28 7.35 -7.51
CA ALA A 55 -7.47 8.17 -7.40
C ALA A 55 -8.08 8.03 -6.00
N LEU A 56 -7.83 9.03 -5.15
CA LEU A 56 -8.36 9.06 -3.79
C LEU A 56 -9.89 9.18 -3.80
N PRO A 57 -10.60 8.46 -2.92
CA PRO A 57 -12.01 8.71 -2.67
C PRO A 57 -12.30 10.16 -2.29
N ARG A 58 -13.49 10.65 -2.66
CA ARG A 58 -13.90 12.05 -2.38
C ARG A 58 -13.97 12.37 -0.89
N LYS A 59 -14.32 11.40 -0.06
CA LYS A 59 -14.42 11.57 1.40
C LYS A 59 -13.07 11.21 2.03
N PRO A 60 -12.38 12.16 2.68
CA PRO A 60 -11.09 11.88 3.30
C PRO A 60 -11.21 10.90 4.47
N GLY A 61 -10.14 10.15 4.69
CA GLY A 61 -9.98 9.20 5.78
C GLY A 61 -8.50 9.01 6.13
N THR A 62 -8.14 7.79 6.53
CA THR A 62 -6.75 7.40 6.77
C THR A 62 -6.21 6.65 5.55
N LEU A 63 -5.03 7.04 5.09
CA LEU A 63 -4.30 6.40 4.00
C LEU A 63 -2.94 5.93 4.52
N ILE A 64 -2.69 4.63 4.44
CA ILE A 64 -1.41 4.01 4.79
C ILE A 64 -0.77 3.54 3.48
N LEU A 65 0.38 4.12 3.15
CA LEU A 65 1.17 3.77 1.98
C LEU A 65 2.22 2.76 2.38
N MET A 66 2.28 1.65 1.64
CA MET A 66 3.28 0.59 1.81
C MET A 66 3.96 0.36 0.46
N PRO A 67 4.75 1.34 -0.03
CA PRO A 67 5.47 1.22 -1.30
C PRO A 67 6.62 0.21 -1.18
N ASP A 68 7.19 -0.14 -2.32
CA ASP A 68 8.46 -0.85 -2.36
C ASP A 68 9.58 0.05 -1.80
N SER A 69 10.64 -0.56 -1.26
CA SER A 69 11.69 0.15 -0.52
C SER A 69 12.76 0.83 -1.40
N ASP A 70 12.57 0.83 -2.72
CA ASP A 70 13.43 1.51 -3.68
C ASP A 70 13.13 3.02 -3.78
N GLU A 71 13.95 3.75 -4.53
CA GLU A 71 13.80 5.20 -4.66
C GLU A 71 12.50 5.58 -5.40
N VAL A 72 12.08 4.77 -6.38
CA VAL A 72 10.91 5.07 -7.21
C VAL A 72 9.63 4.94 -6.39
N GLY A 73 9.52 3.88 -5.59
CA GLY A 73 8.44 3.65 -4.64
C GLY A 73 8.37 4.73 -3.56
N LYS A 74 9.52 5.11 -2.98
CA LYS A 74 9.62 6.19 -1.99
C LYS A 74 9.12 7.54 -2.52
N VAL A 75 9.62 7.96 -3.68
CA VAL A 75 9.20 9.22 -4.32
C VAL A 75 7.72 9.18 -4.68
N SER A 76 7.24 8.05 -5.20
CA SER A 76 5.83 7.89 -5.58
C SER A 76 4.89 7.95 -4.37
N ALA A 77 5.28 7.34 -3.25
CA ALA A 77 4.54 7.42 -2.00
C ALA A 77 4.55 8.84 -1.41
N LEU A 78 5.68 9.54 -1.47
CA LEU A 78 5.77 10.93 -1.02
C LEU A 78 4.80 11.83 -1.80
N GLN A 79 4.82 11.73 -3.14
CA GLN A 79 3.93 12.52 -4.01
C GLN A 79 2.45 12.25 -3.74
N LEU A 80 2.06 10.98 -3.59
CA LEU A 80 0.68 10.65 -3.21
C LEU A 80 0.35 11.15 -1.80
N GLY A 81 1.26 11.00 -0.84
CA GLY A 81 1.09 11.42 0.54
C GLY A 81 0.86 12.93 0.67
N GLU A 82 1.66 13.75 -0.01
CA GLU A 82 1.51 15.20 -0.06
C GLU A 82 0.16 15.61 -0.68
N ARG A 83 -0.20 14.99 -1.83
CA ARG A 83 -1.49 15.22 -2.48
C ARG A 83 -2.66 14.83 -1.58
N ALA A 84 -2.56 13.70 -0.88
CA ALA A 84 -3.58 13.22 0.04
C ALA A 84 -3.75 14.18 1.23
N ALA A 85 -2.64 14.62 1.82
CA ALA A 85 -2.64 15.58 2.92
C ALA A 85 -3.30 16.91 2.52
N GLY A 86 -2.98 17.43 1.33
CA GLY A 86 -3.62 18.63 0.77
C GLY A 86 -5.14 18.48 0.54
N LEU A 87 -5.62 17.24 0.40
CA LEU A 87 -7.05 16.90 0.30
C LEU A 87 -7.68 16.52 1.65
N GLY A 88 -6.97 16.70 2.78
CA GLY A 88 -7.48 16.45 4.12
C GLY A 88 -7.37 15.00 4.60
N TRP A 89 -6.62 14.14 3.91
CA TRP A 89 -6.36 12.77 4.37
C TRP A 89 -5.30 12.74 5.46
N LYS A 90 -5.43 11.77 6.38
CA LYS A 90 -4.34 11.39 7.29
C LYS A 90 -3.47 10.35 6.57
N ALA A 91 -2.44 10.82 5.88
CA ALA A 91 -1.52 9.96 5.13
C ALA A 91 -0.28 9.61 5.95
N SER A 92 0.14 8.34 5.91
CA SER A 92 1.38 7.85 6.51
C SER A 92 2.02 6.81 5.60
N THR A 93 3.35 6.77 5.56
CA THR A 93 4.10 5.76 4.80
C THR A 93 4.80 4.82 5.76
N LEU A 94 4.70 3.52 5.50
CA LEU A 94 5.38 2.46 6.25
C LEU A 94 6.34 1.71 5.31
N PHE A 95 7.56 1.51 5.78
CA PHE A 95 8.56 0.68 5.13
C PHE A 95 8.81 -0.58 5.96
N PRO A 96 9.15 -1.72 5.32
CA PRO A 96 9.58 -2.88 6.06
C PRO A 96 10.82 -2.54 6.91
N PRO A 97 10.95 -3.11 8.12
CA PRO A 97 12.05 -2.79 9.04
C PRO A 97 13.41 -3.36 8.58
N ARG A 98 13.40 -4.21 7.55
CA ARG A 98 14.58 -4.86 6.96
C ARG A 98 14.59 -4.59 5.46
N LYS A 99 15.73 -4.89 4.83
CA LYS A 99 15.88 -4.79 3.37
C LYS A 99 14.92 -5.78 2.70
N GLY A 100 14.25 -5.34 1.65
CA GLY A 100 13.24 -6.13 0.93
C GLY A 100 11.92 -5.38 0.84
N ASP A 101 10.87 -6.10 0.50
CA ASP A 101 9.50 -5.60 0.54
C ASP A 101 8.71 -6.17 1.74
N TRP A 102 7.40 -5.92 1.78
CA TRP A 102 6.54 -6.38 2.86
C TRP A 102 6.24 -7.87 2.80
N ASN A 103 6.29 -8.47 1.59
CA ASN A 103 6.16 -9.90 1.41
C ASN A 103 7.40 -10.64 1.91
N ASP A 104 8.60 -10.17 1.57
CA ASP A 104 9.86 -10.68 2.09
C ASP A 104 9.87 -10.66 3.63
N TYR A 105 9.46 -9.52 4.21
CA TYR A 105 9.36 -9.38 5.66
C TYR A 105 8.38 -10.38 6.30
N LEU A 106 7.20 -10.57 5.72
CA LEU A 106 6.22 -11.52 6.23
C LEU A 106 6.74 -12.96 6.17
N ILE A 107 7.37 -13.37 5.06
CA ILE A 107 7.93 -14.71 4.91
C ILE A 107 9.01 -14.96 5.96
N GLU A 108 9.94 -14.02 6.14
CA GLU A 108 11.03 -14.13 7.13
C GLU A 108 10.47 -14.29 8.57
N GLU A 109 9.44 -13.54 8.93
CA GLU A 109 8.81 -13.63 10.25
C GLU A 109 8.04 -14.94 10.47
N LEU A 110 7.43 -15.50 9.42
CA LEU A 110 6.77 -16.81 9.49
C LEU A 110 7.77 -17.95 9.61
N GLU A 111 8.92 -17.88 8.93
CA GLU A 111 9.99 -18.88 9.06
C GLU A 111 10.54 -18.94 10.49
N LYS A 112 10.76 -17.78 11.12
CA LYS A 112 11.22 -17.70 12.51
C LYS A 112 10.24 -18.28 13.53
N GLN A 113 8.94 -18.27 13.24
CA GLN A 113 7.92 -18.82 14.14
C GLN A 113 7.83 -20.35 14.06
N ASN A 114 8.34 -20.94 12.97
CA ASN A 114 8.27 -22.38 12.72
C ASN A 114 9.59 -23.12 13.00
N GLY A 115 10.65 -22.41 13.37
CA GLY A 115 11.95 -22.96 13.78
C GLY A 115 12.15 -22.91 15.29
#